data_AF-A0ABD3N529-F1
#
_entry.id   AF-A0ABD3N529-F1
#
_cell.length_a   1.000
_cell.length_b   1.000
_cell.length_c   1.000
_cell.angle_alpha   90.00
_cell.angle_beta   90.00
_cell.angle_gamma   90.00
#
_symmetry.space_group_name_H-M   'P 1'
#
loop_
_entity.id
_entity.type
_entity.pdbx_description
1 polymer ?
#
loop_
_entity_poly.entity_id
_entity_poly.type
_entity_poly.pdbx_seq_one_letter_code
_entity_poly.pdbx_strand_id
1 'polypeptide(L)'
;MKSLGLTTSSIIIWYGSLAAAFRSTPVKQSIHITSSALKCHKDHIICSRRETIKSWTSAALIATSILSSENANSFPNKISDKYDSRPKQRGAVKGLGVGTRKDMVGEEYLGLKPCGAAPNCFCSTDSAEDDPDHSIPSWKFPDSVSSEAAFQQLYEVVKAYPPGQNDIDGGGFDIVTYDPKKGYIYVQFESLKNGFIDDVEFAVVGDAKNEVQVRSSSRLGYLDFGVNAKRLNYLAKKMKEKGWDARGVELETHMGYAEENNLKEL
;
A
#
# COMPACT_ATOMS: atom_id res chain seq x y z
N MET A 1 -25.98 -30.78 51.37
CA MET A 1 -25.54 -30.44 52.75
C MET A 1 -24.31 -31.29 53.10
N LYS A 2 -23.31 -30.67 53.76
CA LYS A 2 -21.92 -31.12 54.03
C LYS A 2 -20.98 -30.89 52.82
N SER A 3 -20.19 -29.82 52.67
CA SER A 3 -19.36 -28.98 53.57
C SER A 3 -18.28 -29.76 54.32
N LEU A 4 -17.03 -29.60 53.84
CA LEU A 4 -15.68 -29.77 54.42
C LEU A 4 -14.71 -29.46 53.23
N GLY A 5 -13.73 -28.55 53.21
CA GLY A 5 -13.11 -27.70 54.22
C GLY A 5 -11.58 -27.80 54.09
N LEU A 6 -10.93 -26.75 53.56
CA LEU A 6 -9.49 -26.41 53.59
C LEU A 6 -8.52 -27.33 52.78
N THR A 7 -7.41 -26.88 52.18
CA THR A 7 -6.43 -25.85 52.56
C THR A 7 -5.79 -25.14 51.35
N THR A 8 -5.39 -23.90 51.59
CA THR A 8 -4.62 -23.00 50.73
C THR A 8 -3.13 -23.37 50.67
N SER A 9 -2.46 -23.07 49.56
CA SER A 9 -1.00 -22.93 49.52
C SER A 9 -0.62 -21.76 48.63
N SER A 10 -0.41 -20.62 49.29
CA SER A 10 0.22 -19.43 48.72
C SER A 10 1.73 -19.66 48.65
N ILE A 11 2.29 -19.65 47.46
CA ILE A 11 3.74 -19.63 47.25
C ILE A 11 4.20 -18.17 47.33
N ILE A 12 4.84 -17.82 48.45
CA ILE A 12 5.55 -16.55 48.64
C ILE A 12 6.99 -16.79 48.18
N ILE A 13 7.43 -16.12 47.12
CA ILE A 13 8.84 -16.02 46.75
C ILE A 13 9.22 -14.54 46.84
N TRP A 14 10.10 -14.24 47.79
CA TRP A 14 10.74 -12.93 47.99
C TRP A 14 12.24 -13.08 47.73
N TYR A 15 12.73 -12.44 46.66
CA TYR A 15 14.11 -11.98 46.46
C TYR A 15 13.95 -10.78 45.50
N GLY A 16 14.21 -9.54 45.90
CA GLY A 16 15.49 -9.01 46.37
C GLY A 16 16.05 -8.11 45.26
N SER A 17 15.81 -6.80 45.38
CA SER A 17 16.19 -5.75 44.43
C SER A 17 17.69 -5.68 44.14
N LEU A 18 18.06 -5.52 42.87
CA LEU A 18 19.30 -4.87 42.43
C LEU A 18 19.01 -3.98 41.22
N ALA A 19 18.88 -2.69 41.48
CA ALA A 19 18.81 -1.65 40.45
C ALA A 19 20.24 -1.37 39.96
N ALA A 20 20.55 -1.74 38.72
CA ALA A 20 21.77 -1.31 38.03
C ALA A 20 21.41 -0.25 36.99
N ALA A 21 21.77 0.99 37.27
CA ALA A 21 21.63 2.12 36.37
C ALA A 21 22.69 2.04 35.26
N PHE A 22 22.28 1.72 34.03
CA PHE A 22 23.13 1.86 32.85
C PHE A 22 22.98 3.27 32.28
N ARG A 23 23.98 4.12 32.52
CA ARG A 23 24.16 5.39 31.80
C ARG A 23 24.79 5.08 30.44
N SER A 24 24.05 5.31 29.36
CA SER A 24 24.59 5.33 28.00
C SER A 24 25.33 6.65 27.76
N THR A 25 26.65 6.59 27.62
CA THR A 25 27.48 7.71 27.14
C THR A 25 27.45 7.76 25.60
N PRO A 26 27.34 8.94 24.98
CA PRO A 26 27.44 9.06 23.53
C PRO A 26 28.90 9.08 23.07
N VAL A 27 29.27 8.12 22.20
CA VAL A 27 30.54 8.12 21.49
C VAL A 27 30.47 9.15 20.35
N LYS A 28 31.16 10.28 20.51
CA LYS A 28 31.44 11.24 19.42
C LYS A 28 32.68 10.76 18.67
N GLN A 29 32.52 10.28 17.44
CA GLN A 29 33.61 10.16 16.48
C GLN A 29 33.79 11.52 15.79
N SER A 30 34.90 12.19 16.08
CA SER A 30 35.30 13.45 15.46
C SER A 30 36.41 13.14 14.45
N ILE A 31 36.13 13.32 13.16
CA ILE A 31 37.11 13.20 12.09
C ILE A 31 37.71 14.59 11.87
N HIS A 32 39.01 14.71 12.14
CA HIS A 32 39.80 15.90 11.85
C HIS A 32 39.99 16.04 10.34
N ILE A 33 39.50 17.14 9.76
CA ILE A 33 39.96 17.64 8.47
C ILE A 33 40.65 18.96 8.73
N THR A 34 41.95 18.98 8.44
CA THR A 34 42.85 20.12 8.62
C THR A 34 42.51 21.23 7.63
N SER A 35 42.13 22.39 8.15
CA SER A 35 42.05 23.64 7.38
C SER A 35 43.44 24.27 7.29
N SER A 36 44.02 24.29 6.09
CA SER A 36 45.22 25.05 5.79
C SER A 36 44.85 26.51 5.51
N ALA A 37 45.12 27.38 6.47
CA ALA A 37 45.01 28.82 6.34
C ALA A 37 46.09 29.37 5.38
N LEU A 38 45.68 30.12 4.35
CA LEU A 38 46.56 31.08 3.70
C LEU A 38 46.24 32.48 4.23
N LYS A 39 47.26 33.09 4.83
CA LYS A 39 47.30 34.48 5.26
C LYS A 39 48.21 35.21 4.28
N CYS A 40 47.75 36.30 3.67
CA CYS A 40 48.64 37.35 3.18
C CYS A 40 47.94 38.71 3.20
N HIS A 41 48.74 39.75 3.35
CA HIS A 41 48.44 41.07 3.88
C HIS A 41 48.42 42.13 2.75
N LYS A 42 47.60 43.18 2.96
CA LYS A 42 47.75 44.59 2.53
C LYS A 42 48.55 44.92 1.26
N ASP A 43 47.87 45.41 0.22
CA ASP A 43 47.82 46.83 -0.17
C ASP A 43 47.38 47.01 -1.65
N HIS A 44 46.45 47.95 -1.85
CA HIS A 44 46.09 48.74 -3.04
C HIS A 44 46.22 48.21 -4.49
N ILE A 45 45.16 48.52 -5.26
CA ILE A 45 45.08 49.03 -6.66
C ILE A 45 44.10 48.24 -7.57
N ILE A 46 43.24 49.05 -8.19
CA ILE A 46 42.08 48.82 -9.06
C ILE A 46 42.49 48.45 -10.51
N CYS A 47 41.63 47.66 -11.18
CA CYS A 47 41.38 47.47 -12.63
C CYS A 47 42.54 47.51 -13.65
N SER A 48 42.56 46.51 -14.55
CA SER A 48 42.09 46.62 -15.95
C SER A 48 42.81 45.66 -16.92
N ARG A 49 42.00 45.03 -17.79
CA ARG A 49 42.26 44.43 -19.12
C ARG A 49 43.71 44.19 -19.58
N ARG A 50 44.06 42.92 -19.86
CA ARG A 50 44.23 42.34 -21.22
C ARG A 50 44.93 40.98 -21.14
N GLU A 51 44.36 40.03 -21.86
CA GLU A 51 44.94 38.86 -22.53
C GLU A 51 46.22 38.22 -22.00
N THR A 52 46.16 36.91 -21.74
CA THR A 52 46.96 35.93 -22.52
C THR A 52 46.53 34.50 -22.21
N ILE A 53 46.14 33.80 -23.27
CA ILE A 53 45.90 32.35 -23.31
C ILE A 53 47.24 31.64 -23.26
N LYS A 54 47.50 30.78 -22.28
CA LYS A 54 48.38 29.60 -22.44
C LYS A 54 47.90 28.45 -21.54
N SER A 55 47.28 27.48 -22.21
CA SER A 55 47.44 26.03 -22.06
C SER A 55 47.83 25.50 -20.67
N TRP A 56 46.95 24.67 -20.09
CA TRP A 56 47.12 23.21 -19.96
C TRP A 56 45.74 22.66 -19.61
N THR A 57 45.08 22.03 -20.59
CA THR A 57 43.76 21.41 -20.38
C THR A 57 43.94 20.14 -19.57
N SER A 58 43.72 20.24 -18.27
CA SER A 58 43.39 19.08 -17.44
C SER A 58 42.21 18.36 -18.07
N ALA A 59 42.32 17.04 -18.21
CA ALA A 59 41.26 16.16 -18.68
C ALA A 59 39.99 16.41 -17.86
N ALA A 60 39.04 17.15 -18.43
CA ALA A 60 37.72 17.31 -17.87
C ALA A 60 36.97 15.99 -18.11
N LEU A 61 36.80 15.21 -17.04
CA LEU A 61 35.78 14.18 -16.95
C LEU A 61 34.42 14.87 -17.17
N ILE A 62 33.94 14.89 -18.41
CA ILE A 62 32.53 15.18 -18.68
C ILE A 62 31.79 13.89 -18.34
N ALA A 63 31.52 13.70 -17.05
CA ALA A 63 30.46 12.81 -16.64
C ALA A 63 29.16 13.45 -17.14
N THR A 64 28.71 13.06 -18.34
CA THR A 64 27.35 13.31 -18.78
C THR A 64 26.43 12.51 -17.86
N SER A 65 26.08 13.09 -16.71
CA SER A 65 24.94 12.66 -15.95
C SER A 65 23.72 12.89 -16.83
N ILE A 66 23.25 11.83 -17.48
CA ILE A 66 21.90 11.76 -18.01
C ILE A 66 21.01 11.93 -16.77
N LEU A 67 20.58 13.15 -16.51
CA LEU A 67 19.47 13.44 -15.61
C LEU A 67 18.24 12.89 -16.32
N SER A 68 18.00 11.60 -16.18
CA SER A 68 16.64 11.07 -16.32
C SER A 68 15.82 11.82 -15.29
N SER A 69 15.01 12.75 -15.76
CA SER A 69 13.92 13.32 -15.00
C SER A 69 12.97 12.18 -14.68
N GLU A 70 13.29 11.36 -13.67
CA GLU A 70 12.31 10.52 -13.02
C GLU A 70 11.27 11.51 -12.49
N ASN A 71 10.11 11.55 -13.14
CA ASN A 71 8.97 12.28 -12.61
C ASN A 71 8.71 11.68 -11.23
N ALA A 72 9.12 12.40 -10.18
CA ALA A 72 9.16 11.93 -8.78
C ALA A 72 7.78 11.50 -8.21
N ASN A 73 6.75 11.48 -9.05
CA ASN A 73 5.38 11.20 -8.72
C ASN A 73 4.77 10.02 -9.50
N SER A 74 5.44 9.38 -10.47
CA SER A 74 4.86 8.21 -11.16
C SER A 74 5.35 6.88 -10.59
N PHE A 75 4.48 5.86 -10.59
CA PHE A 75 4.90 4.52 -10.16
C PHE A 75 5.96 3.93 -11.10
N PRO A 76 6.93 3.15 -10.59
CA PRO A 76 8.03 2.59 -11.40
C PRO A 76 7.57 1.65 -12.53
N ASN A 77 6.37 1.06 -12.40
CA ASN A 77 5.77 0.11 -13.33
C ASN A 77 4.70 0.74 -14.24
N LYS A 78 4.67 2.06 -14.37
CA LYS A 78 3.80 2.77 -15.32
C LYS A 78 4.13 2.37 -16.77
N ILE A 79 3.11 2.27 -17.63
CA ILE A 79 3.28 1.77 -19.01
C ILE A 79 3.61 2.86 -20.05
N SER A 80 3.40 4.15 -19.72
CA SER A 80 3.61 5.27 -20.66
C SER A 80 3.71 6.63 -19.96
N ASP A 81 4.57 7.51 -20.46
CA ASP A 81 4.72 8.90 -19.98
C ASP A 81 3.82 9.92 -20.70
N LYS A 82 2.95 9.45 -21.63
CA LYS A 82 2.13 10.30 -22.52
C LYS A 82 1.32 11.37 -21.80
N TYR A 83 0.97 11.16 -20.54
CA TYR A 83 0.11 12.04 -19.75
C TYR A 83 0.79 12.61 -18.50
N ASP A 84 2.12 12.61 -18.45
CA ASP A 84 2.87 13.09 -17.28
C ASP A 84 2.77 14.60 -17.07
N SER A 85 2.61 15.36 -18.16
CA SER A 85 2.39 16.81 -18.09
C SER A 85 1.00 17.19 -17.57
N ARG A 86 0.07 16.24 -17.45
CA ARG A 86 -1.27 16.51 -16.93
C ARG A 86 -1.28 16.55 -15.41
N PRO A 87 -2.00 17.49 -14.78
CA PRO A 87 -2.22 17.47 -13.35
C PRO A 87 -2.86 16.15 -12.91
N LYS A 88 -2.27 15.48 -11.91
CA LYS A 88 -2.78 14.21 -11.36
C LYS A 88 -3.80 14.47 -10.26
N GLN A 89 -4.90 13.72 -10.27
CA GLN A 89 -6.00 13.85 -9.32
C GLN A 89 -6.09 12.60 -8.44
N ARG A 90 -5.22 12.50 -7.43
CA ARG A 90 -5.10 11.26 -6.64
C ARG A 90 -6.21 11.04 -5.61
N GLY A 91 -6.93 12.09 -5.22
CA GLY A 91 -7.92 12.01 -4.14
C GLY A 91 -7.32 11.86 -2.74
N ALA A 92 -8.15 12.05 -1.73
CA ALA A 92 -7.76 11.90 -0.33
C ALA A 92 -8.01 10.47 0.17
N VAL A 93 -7.11 9.98 1.02
CA VAL A 93 -7.28 8.70 1.74
C VAL A 93 -7.92 8.97 3.09
N LYS A 94 -8.99 8.25 3.44
CA LYS A 94 -9.56 8.26 4.79
C LYS A 94 -10.06 6.89 5.21
N GLY A 95 -9.55 6.43 6.35
CA GLY A 95 -10.09 5.28 7.08
C GLY A 95 -9.82 3.91 6.47
N LEU A 96 -8.72 3.74 5.72
CA LEU A 96 -8.24 2.43 5.28
C LEU A 96 -7.75 1.58 6.46
N GLY A 97 -7.58 0.29 6.22
CA GLY A 97 -7.18 -0.72 7.19
C GLY A 97 -8.35 -1.38 7.90
N VAL A 98 -8.01 -2.45 8.60
CA VAL A 98 -8.93 -3.12 9.54
C VAL A 98 -9.18 -2.20 10.72
N GLY A 99 -10.45 -1.97 11.04
CA GLY A 99 -10.84 -1.15 12.19
C GLY A 99 -12.24 -1.48 12.67
N THR A 100 -12.60 -0.97 13.85
CA THR A 100 -13.96 -1.06 14.37
C THR A 100 -14.88 -0.16 13.54
N ARG A 101 -15.92 -0.76 12.96
CA ARG A 101 -16.94 -0.13 12.12
C ARG A 101 -18.31 -0.32 12.77
N LYS A 102 -19.33 0.33 12.20
CA LYS A 102 -20.73 0.18 12.59
C LYS A 102 -21.55 -0.19 11.38
N ASP A 103 -22.42 -1.17 11.56
CA ASP A 103 -23.41 -1.53 10.55
C ASP A 103 -24.58 -0.52 10.51
N MET A 104 -25.59 -0.84 9.70
CA MET A 104 -26.79 0.00 9.56
C MET A 104 -27.64 0.08 10.84
N VAL A 105 -27.53 -0.90 11.75
CA VAL A 105 -28.25 -0.91 13.03
C VAL A 105 -27.42 -0.35 14.19
N GLY A 106 -26.16 0.02 13.92
CA GLY A 106 -25.24 0.65 14.87
C GLY A 106 -24.43 -0.34 15.71
N GLU A 107 -24.47 -1.64 15.39
CA GLU A 107 -23.66 -2.65 16.04
C GLU A 107 -22.21 -2.56 15.56
N GLU A 108 -21.28 -2.74 16.51
CA GLU A 108 -19.85 -2.64 16.21
C GLU A 108 -19.30 -3.97 15.71
N TYR A 109 -18.59 -3.91 14.59
CA TYR A 109 -17.88 -5.06 14.02
C TYR A 109 -16.45 -4.66 13.64
N LEU A 110 -15.56 -5.65 13.51
CA LEU A 110 -14.21 -5.43 12.99
C LEU A 110 -14.21 -5.73 11.48
N GLY A 111 -13.62 -4.87 10.66
CA GLY A 111 -13.60 -5.10 9.21
C GLY A 111 -12.83 -4.05 8.42
N LEU A 112 -12.72 -4.28 7.10
CA LEU A 112 -12.27 -3.27 6.16
C LEU A 112 -13.29 -2.12 6.09
N LYS A 113 -12.91 -1.03 5.42
CA LYS A 113 -13.81 0.11 5.24
C LYS A 113 -14.99 -0.31 4.34
N PRO A 114 -16.26 -0.04 4.73
CA PRO A 114 -17.40 -0.34 3.87
C PRO A 114 -17.36 0.48 2.57
N CYS A 115 -18.14 0.05 1.59
CA CYS A 115 -18.33 0.81 0.36
C CYS A 115 -19.20 2.06 0.62
N GLY A 116 -19.05 3.06 -0.26
CA GLY A 116 -19.96 4.19 -0.30
C GLY A 116 -21.11 3.90 -1.27
N ALA A 117 -22.04 4.84 -1.43
CA ALA A 117 -23.17 4.70 -2.33
C ALA A 117 -22.84 4.76 -3.83
N ALA A 118 -21.57 4.90 -4.21
CA ALA A 118 -21.17 5.05 -5.60
C ALA A 118 -20.75 3.68 -6.17
N PRO A 119 -21.12 3.33 -7.42
CA PRO A 119 -20.81 2.04 -8.03
C PRO A 119 -19.36 2.02 -8.55
N ASN A 120 -18.41 2.20 -7.64
CA ASN A 120 -16.97 2.24 -7.87
C ASN A 120 -16.19 1.54 -6.76
N CYS A 121 -16.86 0.62 -6.06
CA CYS A 121 -16.34 -0.05 -4.89
C CYS A 121 -16.89 -1.48 -4.83
N PHE A 122 -16.05 -2.42 -4.42
CA PHE A 122 -16.46 -3.75 -3.99
C PHE A 122 -15.80 -4.06 -2.65
N CYS A 123 -16.53 -4.69 -1.74
CA CYS A 123 -16.05 -5.02 -0.42
C CYS A 123 -16.69 -6.33 0.07
N SER A 124 -15.94 -7.12 0.83
CA SER A 124 -16.46 -8.34 1.45
C SER A 124 -16.82 -8.20 2.92
N THR A 125 -16.77 -6.98 3.44
CA THR A 125 -17.12 -6.70 4.83
C THR A 125 -18.62 -6.63 5.03
N ASP A 126 -19.32 -5.96 4.11
CA ASP A 126 -20.78 -5.86 4.14
C ASP A 126 -21.39 -7.09 3.46
N SER A 127 -22.52 -7.57 4.00
CA SER A 127 -23.21 -8.73 3.46
C SER A 127 -23.97 -8.38 2.19
N ALA A 128 -24.30 -9.37 1.36
CA ALA A 128 -25.15 -9.16 0.19
C ALA A 128 -26.60 -8.78 0.56
N GLU A 129 -27.02 -8.99 1.81
CA GLU A 129 -28.32 -8.52 2.30
C GLU A 129 -28.28 -7.02 2.62
N ASP A 130 -27.14 -6.53 3.10
CA ASP A 130 -26.93 -5.13 3.48
C ASP A 130 -26.55 -4.25 2.29
N ASP A 131 -25.70 -4.76 1.40
CA ASP A 131 -25.14 -4.01 0.28
C ASP A 131 -24.95 -4.89 -0.97
N PRO A 132 -26.05 -5.33 -1.63
CA PRO A 132 -26.00 -6.28 -2.75
C PRO A 132 -25.20 -5.78 -3.96
N ASP A 133 -25.11 -4.48 -4.18
CA ASP A 133 -24.44 -3.90 -5.36
C ASP A 133 -22.92 -3.79 -5.21
N HIS A 134 -22.39 -3.86 -4.00
CA HIS A 134 -20.95 -3.79 -3.73
C HIS A 134 -20.39 -5.04 -3.03
N SER A 135 -21.25 -5.88 -2.44
CA SER A 135 -20.82 -7.04 -1.66
C SER A 135 -20.24 -8.14 -2.54
N ILE A 136 -19.01 -8.55 -2.20
CA ILE A 136 -18.36 -9.75 -2.75
C ILE A 136 -18.04 -10.71 -1.60
N PRO A 137 -18.03 -12.03 -1.79
CA PRO A 137 -17.63 -12.93 -0.71
C PRO A 137 -16.14 -12.80 -0.39
N SER A 138 -15.79 -12.99 0.89
CA SER A 138 -14.39 -13.15 1.30
C SER A 138 -13.74 -14.32 0.55
N TRP A 139 -12.46 -14.18 0.22
CA TRP A 139 -11.71 -15.26 -0.41
C TRP A 139 -11.25 -16.28 0.62
N LYS A 140 -11.26 -17.56 0.25
CA LYS A 140 -10.81 -18.64 1.15
C LYS A 140 -9.57 -19.31 0.63
N PHE A 141 -8.55 -19.44 1.48
CA PHE A 141 -7.36 -20.21 1.16
C PHE A 141 -7.50 -21.65 1.68
N PRO A 142 -6.80 -22.63 1.08
CA PRO A 142 -6.92 -24.03 1.50
C PRO A 142 -6.47 -24.24 2.95
N ASP A 143 -7.14 -25.16 3.67
CA ASP A 143 -6.80 -25.52 5.06
C ASP A 143 -5.36 -26.00 5.24
N SER A 144 -4.73 -26.48 4.17
CA SER A 144 -3.33 -26.90 4.16
C SER A 144 -2.32 -25.74 4.14
N VAL A 145 -2.78 -24.49 4.00
CA VAL A 145 -1.94 -23.29 3.87
C VAL A 145 -2.10 -22.45 5.14
N SER A 146 -0.99 -22.05 5.77
CA SER A 146 -1.04 -21.13 6.91
C SER A 146 -1.40 -19.71 6.45
N SER A 147 -1.92 -18.88 7.37
CA SER A 147 -2.28 -17.49 7.06
C SER A 147 -1.09 -16.69 6.48
N GLU A 148 0.11 -16.83 7.05
CA GLU A 148 1.31 -16.15 6.54
C GLU A 148 1.68 -16.63 5.13
N ALA A 149 1.58 -17.94 4.88
CA ALA A 149 1.84 -18.49 3.55
C ALA A 149 0.79 -18.04 2.54
N ALA A 150 -0.47 -17.91 2.96
CA ALA A 150 -1.56 -17.39 2.16
C ALA A 150 -1.30 -15.93 1.75
N PHE A 151 -0.84 -15.09 2.69
CA PHE A 151 -0.47 -13.70 2.40
C PHE A 151 0.77 -13.58 1.51
N GLN A 152 1.74 -14.51 1.64
CA GLN A 152 2.84 -14.57 0.68
C GLN A 152 2.33 -14.91 -0.73
N GLN A 153 1.39 -15.85 -0.87
CA GLN A 153 0.81 -16.18 -2.18
C GLN A 153 0.07 -15.00 -2.80
N LEU A 154 -0.76 -14.29 -2.01
CA LEU A 154 -1.44 -13.06 -2.42
C LEU A 154 -0.43 -11.99 -2.84
N TYR A 155 0.60 -11.76 -2.04
CA TYR A 155 1.66 -10.80 -2.34
C TYR A 155 2.32 -11.09 -3.69
N GLU A 156 2.70 -12.35 -3.97
CA GLU A 156 3.30 -12.71 -5.25
C GLU A 156 2.33 -12.52 -6.43
N VAL A 157 1.04 -12.81 -6.25
CA VAL A 157 0.02 -12.59 -7.30
C VAL A 157 -0.18 -11.10 -7.58
N VAL A 158 -0.29 -10.28 -6.54
CA VAL A 158 -0.41 -8.81 -6.66
C VAL A 158 0.85 -8.22 -7.29
N LYS A 159 2.04 -8.65 -6.86
CA LYS A 159 3.31 -8.19 -7.41
C LYS A 159 3.48 -8.54 -8.89
N ALA A 160 2.95 -9.68 -9.32
CA ALA A 160 2.94 -10.12 -10.70
C ALA A 160 1.79 -9.52 -11.54
N TYR A 161 0.96 -8.65 -10.96
CA TYR A 161 -0.10 -7.96 -11.70
C TYR A 161 0.51 -7.13 -12.85
N PRO A 162 0.04 -7.28 -14.10
CA PRO A 162 0.52 -6.51 -15.24
C PRO A 162 -0.24 -5.18 -15.37
N PRO A 163 0.41 -4.02 -15.14
CA PRO A 163 -0.22 -2.72 -15.38
C PRO A 163 -0.62 -2.57 -16.85
N GLY A 164 -1.75 -1.93 -17.13
CA GLY A 164 -2.28 -1.79 -18.49
C GLY A 164 -3.14 -2.97 -18.96
N GLN A 165 -3.30 -4.03 -18.16
CA GLN A 165 -4.17 -5.15 -18.53
C GLN A 165 -5.59 -4.66 -18.79
N ASN A 166 -6.22 -5.14 -19.88
CA ASN A 166 -7.57 -4.74 -20.29
C ASN A 166 -7.80 -3.20 -20.27
N ASP A 167 -6.75 -2.45 -20.65
CA ASP A 167 -6.72 -0.99 -20.70
C ASP A 167 -6.96 -0.26 -19.37
N ILE A 168 -6.69 -0.93 -18.22
CA ILE A 168 -6.76 -0.32 -16.88
C ILE A 168 -5.39 -0.18 -16.23
N ASP A 169 -5.28 0.64 -15.19
CA ASP A 169 -4.08 0.75 -14.33
C ASP A 169 -2.76 1.07 -15.05
N GLY A 170 -2.82 1.69 -16.22
CA GLY A 170 -1.59 2.03 -16.96
C GLY A 170 -0.70 3.05 -16.25
N GLY A 171 -1.20 3.74 -15.23
CA GLY A 171 -0.41 4.59 -14.33
C GLY A 171 0.55 3.80 -13.43
N GLY A 172 0.40 2.47 -13.40
CA GLY A 172 1.15 1.58 -12.52
C GLY A 172 0.42 1.32 -11.21
N PHE A 173 1.13 0.69 -10.29
CA PHE A 173 0.65 0.47 -8.93
C PHE A 173 1.82 0.33 -7.96
N ASP A 174 1.53 0.49 -6.67
CA ASP A 174 2.49 0.23 -5.59
C ASP A 174 1.85 -0.57 -4.45
N ILE A 175 2.61 -1.51 -3.89
CA ILE A 175 2.21 -2.25 -2.69
C ILE A 175 2.69 -1.46 -1.49
N VAL A 176 1.82 -0.58 -0.98
CA VAL A 176 2.13 0.38 0.07
C VAL A 176 2.37 -0.31 1.42
N THR A 177 1.60 -1.37 1.71
CA THR A 177 1.76 -2.15 2.95
C THR A 177 1.71 -3.64 2.64
N TYR A 178 2.66 -4.38 3.23
CA TYR A 178 2.65 -5.83 3.28
C TYR A 178 3.03 -6.27 4.71
N ASP A 179 2.06 -6.73 5.48
CA ASP A 179 2.24 -7.25 6.84
C ASP A 179 1.58 -8.63 6.95
N PRO A 180 2.28 -9.71 6.54
CA PRO A 180 1.72 -11.06 6.55
C PRO A 180 1.41 -11.57 7.96
N LYS A 181 2.09 -11.04 8.99
CA LYS A 181 1.83 -11.43 10.39
C LYS A 181 0.52 -10.86 10.90
N LYS A 182 0.15 -9.66 10.45
CA LYS A 182 -1.17 -9.07 10.72
C LYS A 182 -2.22 -9.49 9.69
N GLY A 183 -1.84 -10.28 8.69
CA GLY A 183 -2.69 -10.65 7.57
C GLY A 183 -3.24 -9.42 6.85
N TYR A 184 -2.38 -8.47 6.47
CA TYR A 184 -2.82 -7.25 5.76
C TYR A 184 -1.93 -6.88 4.57
N ILE A 185 -2.56 -6.62 3.43
CA ILE A 185 -1.94 -6.04 2.23
C ILE A 185 -2.75 -4.81 1.80
N TYR A 186 -2.06 -3.74 1.43
CA TYR A 186 -2.66 -2.56 0.82
C TYR A 186 -1.87 -2.15 -0.43
N VAL A 187 -2.62 -1.89 -1.51
CA VAL A 187 -2.11 -1.58 -2.84
C VAL A 187 -2.82 -0.33 -3.38
N GLN A 188 -2.07 0.53 -4.05
CA GLN A 188 -2.61 1.68 -4.79
C GLN A 188 -2.43 1.45 -6.29
N PHE A 189 -3.53 1.46 -7.04
CA PHE A 189 -3.50 1.41 -8.51
C PHE A 189 -3.77 2.80 -9.08
N GLU A 190 -3.03 3.20 -10.13
CA GLU A 190 -3.19 4.53 -10.76
C GLU A 190 -3.66 4.42 -12.21
N SER A 191 -4.67 5.23 -12.55
CA SER A 191 -5.08 5.41 -13.94
C SER A 191 -4.06 6.25 -14.73
N LEU A 192 -3.75 5.83 -15.95
CA LEU A 192 -2.70 6.44 -16.77
C LEU A 192 -2.93 7.93 -17.05
N LYS A 193 -4.16 8.30 -17.44
CA LYS A 193 -4.47 9.61 -18.01
C LYS A 193 -4.62 10.70 -16.95
N ASN A 194 -5.36 10.44 -15.88
CA ASN A 194 -5.76 11.44 -14.89
C ASN A 194 -5.11 11.23 -13.52
N GLY A 195 -4.43 10.09 -13.28
CA GLY A 195 -3.81 9.80 -11.99
C GLY A 195 -4.82 9.53 -10.88
N PHE A 196 -6.03 9.09 -11.22
CA PHE A 196 -6.99 8.58 -10.22
C PHE A 196 -6.39 7.36 -9.53
N ILE A 197 -6.55 7.30 -8.21
CA ILE A 197 -6.09 6.19 -7.39
C ILE A 197 -7.29 5.35 -6.95
N ASP A 198 -7.15 4.05 -7.13
CA ASP A 198 -7.99 3.03 -6.51
C ASP A 198 -7.19 2.33 -5.41
N ASP A 199 -7.82 2.14 -4.25
CA ASP A 199 -7.26 1.44 -3.10
C ASP A 199 -7.74 0.00 -3.09
N VAL A 200 -6.81 -0.96 -3.03
CA VAL A 200 -7.10 -2.39 -2.88
C VAL A 200 -6.53 -2.90 -1.56
N GLU A 201 -7.37 -3.56 -0.77
CA GLU A 201 -7.03 -4.07 0.56
C GLU A 201 -7.38 -5.55 0.67
N PHE A 202 -6.50 -6.31 1.31
CA PHE A 202 -6.71 -7.70 1.70
C PHE A 202 -6.45 -7.83 3.19
N ALA A 203 -7.37 -8.44 3.94
CA ALA A 203 -7.25 -8.54 5.39
C ALA A 203 -7.80 -9.85 5.97
N VAL A 204 -7.09 -10.44 6.93
CA VAL A 204 -7.71 -11.39 7.88
C VAL A 204 -8.31 -10.57 9.02
N VAL A 205 -9.54 -10.89 9.38
CA VAL A 205 -10.30 -10.14 10.38
C VAL A 205 -10.84 -11.08 11.45
N GLY A 206 -10.54 -10.77 12.72
CA GLY A 206 -10.96 -11.57 13.85
C GLY A 206 -10.39 -13.00 13.81
N ASP A 207 -11.21 -13.96 14.26
CA ASP A 207 -10.85 -15.39 14.32
C ASP A 207 -11.32 -16.17 13.08
N ALA A 208 -11.68 -15.47 11.99
CA ALA A 208 -12.15 -16.09 10.76
C ALA A 208 -11.05 -16.99 10.17
N LYS A 209 -11.24 -18.30 10.30
CA LYS A 209 -10.27 -19.27 9.80
C LYS A 209 -10.31 -19.29 8.29
N ASN A 210 -9.15 -19.08 7.69
CA ASN A 210 -8.90 -19.25 6.27
C ASN A 210 -9.67 -18.29 5.35
N GLU A 211 -10.18 -17.18 5.89
CA GLU A 211 -10.89 -16.16 5.13
C GLU A 211 -10.08 -14.86 5.05
N VAL A 212 -10.04 -14.28 3.85
CA VAL A 212 -9.43 -13.00 3.56
C VAL A 212 -10.52 -12.08 3.04
N GLN A 213 -10.80 -11.01 3.79
CA GLN A 213 -11.63 -9.93 3.30
C GLN A 213 -10.92 -9.20 2.17
N VAL A 214 -11.70 -8.78 1.18
CA VAL A 214 -11.22 -8.11 -0.04
C VAL A 214 -11.97 -6.81 -0.21
N ARG A 215 -11.25 -5.75 -0.58
CA ARG A 215 -11.84 -4.48 -0.96
C ARG A 215 -11.09 -3.86 -2.14
N SER A 216 -11.81 -3.31 -3.11
CA SER A 216 -11.25 -2.49 -4.21
C SER A 216 -12.14 -1.28 -4.40
N SER A 217 -11.60 -0.06 -4.33
CA SER A 217 -12.43 1.15 -4.31
C SER A 217 -11.71 2.38 -4.86
N SER A 218 -12.41 3.16 -5.69
CA SER A 218 -11.92 4.44 -6.19
C SER A 218 -11.97 5.55 -5.13
N ARG A 219 -10.93 6.40 -5.07
CA ARG A 219 -10.90 7.55 -4.15
C ARG A 219 -11.75 8.73 -4.60
N LEU A 220 -11.99 8.84 -5.90
CA LEU A 220 -12.69 9.94 -6.56
C LEU A 220 -13.56 9.41 -7.69
N GLY A 221 -14.55 10.22 -8.09
CA GLY A 221 -15.51 9.87 -9.14
C GLY A 221 -16.71 9.12 -8.59
N TYR A 222 -17.77 9.08 -9.40
CA TYR A 222 -18.97 8.28 -9.10
C TYR A 222 -18.89 6.90 -9.77
N LEU A 223 -18.52 6.87 -11.05
CA LEU A 223 -18.30 5.66 -11.84
C LEU A 223 -16.81 5.30 -11.92
N ASP A 224 -16.49 4.02 -12.02
CA ASP A 224 -15.15 3.51 -12.32
C ASP A 224 -15.04 2.84 -13.70
N PHE A 225 -16.15 2.67 -14.42
CA PHE A 225 -16.22 2.03 -15.73
C PHE A 225 -15.66 0.59 -15.76
N GLY A 226 -15.87 -0.18 -14.69
CA GLY A 226 -15.46 -1.58 -14.64
C GLY A 226 -14.04 -1.81 -14.12
N VAL A 227 -13.31 -0.75 -13.76
CA VAL A 227 -11.89 -0.83 -13.39
C VAL A 227 -11.68 -1.71 -12.16
N ASN A 228 -12.45 -1.51 -11.08
CA ASN A 228 -12.29 -2.31 -9.86
C ASN A 228 -12.72 -3.77 -10.09
N ALA A 229 -13.82 -4.00 -10.81
CA ALA A 229 -14.28 -5.36 -11.16
C ALA A 229 -13.23 -6.14 -11.97
N LYS A 230 -12.71 -5.56 -13.06
CA LYS A 230 -11.66 -6.16 -13.90
C LYS A 230 -10.42 -6.54 -13.09
N ARG A 231 -10.02 -5.68 -12.15
CA ARG A 231 -8.86 -5.93 -11.29
C ARG A 231 -9.10 -7.10 -10.36
N LEU A 232 -10.23 -7.10 -9.66
CA LEU A 232 -10.59 -8.20 -8.76
C LEU A 232 -10.75 -9.52 -9.53
N ASN A 233 -11.34 -9.50 -10.72
CA ASN A 233 -11.50 -10.67 -11.57
C ASN A 233 -10.16 -11.25 -12.02
N TYR A 234 -9.21 -10.39 -12.40
CA TYR A 234 -7.84 -10.83 -12.71
C TYR A 234 -7.17 -11.49 -11.50
N LEU A 235 -7.18 -10.83 -10.34
CA LEU A 235 -6.53 -11.33 -9.14
C LEU A 235 -7.21 -12.63 -8.65
N ALA A 236 -8.54 -12.67 -8.62
CA ALA A 236 -9.33 -13.85 -8.27
C ALA A 236 -8.96 -15.05 -9.15
N LYS A 237 -8.88 -14.87 -10.47
CA LYS A 237 -8.43 -15.93 -11.39
C LYS A 237 -7.05 -16.46 -11.03
N LYS A 238 -6.10 -15.59 -10.71
CA LYS A 238 -4.74 -15.99 -10.29
C LYS A 238 -4.69 -16.68 -8.94
N MET A 239 -5.57 -16.32 -8.01
CA MET A 239 -5.71 -17.02 -6.74
C MET A 239 -6.39 -18.39 -6.90
N LYS A 240 -7.38 -18.52 -7.79
CA LYS A 240 -7.97 -19.82 -8.14
C LYS A 240 -6.93 -20.79 -8.70
N GLU A 241 -5.99 -20.32 -9.52
CA GLU A 241 -4.85 -21.11 -10.02
C GLU A 241 -3.95 -21.63 -8.86
N LYS A 242 -3.96 -20.98 -7.69
CA LYS A 242 -3.27 -21.40 -6.45
C LYS A 242 -4.11 -22.33 -5.56
N GLY A 243 -5.33 -22.67 -5.98
CA GLY A 243 -6.27 -23.51 -5.22
C GLY A 243 -7.18 -22.75 -4.25
N TRP A 244 -7.22 -21.42 -4.30
CA TRP A 244 -8.12 -20.62 -3.46
C TRP A 244 -9.55 -20.65 -3.99
N ASP A 245 -10.51 -20.56 -3.07
CA ASP A 245 -11.87 -20.15 -3.39
C ASP A 245 -11.93 -18.61 -3.40
N ALA A 246 -11.54 -18.03 -4.53
CA ALA A 246 -11.50 -16.59 -4.72
C ALA A 246 -12.54 -16.18 -5.77
N ARG A 247 -13.73 -15.76 -5.36
CA ARG A 247 -14.76 -15.30 -6.32
C ARG A 247 -14.50 -13.84 -6.72
N GLY A 248 -14.68 -13.58 -8.01
CA GLY A 248 -14.61 -12.23 -8.57
C GLY A 248 -15.97 -11.54 -8.52
N VAL A 249 -16.09 -10.45 -9.25
CA VAL A 249 -17.35 -9.75 -9.53
C VAL A 249 -18.00 -10.40 -10.76
N GLU A 250 -19.16 -11.00 -10.56
CA GLU A 250 -19.93 -11.73 -11.59
C GLU A 250 -21.12 -10.86 -12.05
N LEU A 251 -21.35 -10.79 -13.37
CA LEU A 251 -22.40 -9.94 -13.95
C LEU A 251 -23.79 -10.30 -13.41
N GLU A 252 -24.06 -11.59 -13.23
CA GLU A 252 -25.33 -12.12 -12.76
C GLU A 252 -25.68 -11.64 -11.34
N THR A 253 -24.66 -11.35 -10.54
CA THR A 253 -24.80 -10.88 -9.15
C THR A 253 -24.74 -9.36 -9.03
N HIS A 254 -24.14 -8.67 -9.99
CA HIS A 254 -23.87 -7.23 -9.95
C HIS A 254 -24.44 -6.50 -11.18
N MET A 255 -25.68 -6.84 -11.57
CA MET A 255 -26.34 -6.23 -12.73
C MET A 255 -26.52 -4.71 -12.58
N GLY A 256 -26.89 -4.23 -11.38
CA GLY A 256 -27.06 -2.80 -11.10
C GLY A 256 -25.77 -2.02 -11.35
N TYR A 257 -24.66 -2.49 -10.77
CA TYR A 257 -23.32 -1.95 -11.04
C TYR A 257 -22.98 -1.90 -12.54
N ALA A 258 -23.26 -3.00 -13.27
CA ALA A 258 -22.96 -3.09 -14.69
C ALA A 258 -23.80 -2.11 -15.52
N GLU A 259 -25.09 -1.96 -15.20
CA GLU A 259 -25.98 -0.99 -15.84
C GLU A 259 -25.53 0.45 -15.60
N GLU A 260 -25.22 0.83 -14.35
CA GLU A 260 -24.75 2.18 -14.00
C GLU A 260 -23.41 2.53 -14.67
N ASN A 261 -22.50 1.55 -14.78
CA ASN A 261 -21.22 1.71 -15.45
C ASN A 261 -21.28 1.50 -16.97
N ASN A 262 -22.46 1.21 -17.54
CA ASN A 262 -22.68 0.91 -18.96
C ASN A 262 -21.77 -0.22 -19.50
N LEU A 263 -21.70 -1.31 -18.73
CA LEU A 263 -20.90 -2.49 -19.00
C LEU A 263 -21.77 -3.62 -19.55
N LYS A 264 -21.22 -4.39 -20.50
CA LYS A 264 -21.87 -5.59 -21.05
C LYS A 264 -21.30 -6.88 -20.49
N GLU A 265 -20.13 -6.79 -19.85
CA GLU A 265 -19.35 -7.89 -19.28
C GLU A 265 -18.44 -7.32 -18.18
N LEU A 266 -18.03 -8.18 -17.25
CA LEU A 266 -17.17 -7.87 -16.09
C LEU A 266 -15.92 -8.75 -16.07
#